data_AF-A0A2E1E8Y1-F1
#
_entry.id   AF-A0A2E1E8Y1-F1
#
_cell.length_a   1.000
_cell.length_b   1.000
_cell.length_c   1.000
_cell.angle_alpha   90.00
_cell.angle_beta   90.00
_cell.angle_gamma   90.00
#
_symmetry.space_group_name_H-M   'P 1'
#
loop_
_entity.id
_entity.type
_entity.pdbx_description
1 polymer ?
#
loop_
_entity_poly.entity_id
_entity_poly.type
_entity_poly.pdbx_seq_one_letter_code
_entity_poly.pdbx_strand_id
1 'polypeptide(L)'
;MSVFRLSNSDAYRFLSLFSIVRGFNIFILIFAQYMTAKYIFNPFQSWKVLFFDINFFFIVLATAFSTSAGYIINNFFDSPKDKLNRPNKFFIENLISKQNQFFFLYYF
;
A
#
# COMPACT_ATOMS: atom_id res chain seq x y z
N MET A 1 -33.12 12.66 -15.73
CA MET A 1 -32.04 13.57 -15.31
C MET A 1 -31.52 13.12 -13.96
N SER A 2 -30.43 12.37 -13.91
CA SER A 2 -29.51 12.38 -12.76
C SER A 2 -28.25 11.54 -13.04
N VAL A 3 -27.33 12.20 -13.73
CA VAL A 3 -25.91 12.31 -13.36
C VAL A 3 -25.10 11.01 -13.29
N PHE A 4 -24.67 10.53 -14.46
CA PHE A 4 -23.30 10.04 -14.62
C PHE A 4 -22.34 11.20 -14.29
N ARG A 5 -21.84 11.26 -13.05
CA ARG A 5 -20.75 12.16 -12.65
C ARG A 5 -19.44 11.38 -12.80
N LEU A 6 -18.76 11.60 -13.92
CA LEU A 6 -17.33 11.29 -14.03
C LEU A 6 -16.60 12.08 -12.94
N SER A 7 -15.97 11.40 -11.97
CA SER A 7 -15.29 12.10 -10.86
C SER A 7 -14.18 11.24 -10.25
N ASN A 8 -12.92 11.46 -10.67
CA ASN A 8 -11.66 11.20 -9.96
C ASN A 8 -11.49 9.85 -9.18
N SER A 9 -12.31 8.84 -9.43
CA SER A 9 -12.59 7.75 -8.48
C SER A 9 -11.46 6.75 -8.30
N ASP A 10 -10.65 6.54 -9.33
CA ASP A 10 -9.70 5.43 -9.36
C ASP A 10 -8.44 5.72 -8.55
N ALA A 11 -7.96 6.97 -8.59
CA ALA A 11 -6.83 7.42 -7.81
C ALA A 11 -7.13 7.40 -6.31
N TYR A 12 -8.33 7.85 -5.89
CA TYR A 12 -8.75 7.78 -4.49
C TYR A 12 -8.93 6.33 -4.01
N ARG A 13 -9.41 5.44 -4.88
CA ARG A 13 -9.48 3.99 -4.60
C ARG A 13 -8.08 3.40 -4.43
N PHE A 14 -7.15 3.70 -5.32
CA PHE A 14 -5.76 3.27 -5.24
C PHE A 14 -5.07 3.80 -3.98
N LEU A 15 -5.25 5.09 -3.67
CA LEU A 15 -4.70 5.71 -2.45
C LEU A 15 -5.33 5.13 -1.17
N SER A 16 -6.61 4.79 -1.20
CA SER A 16 -7.30 4.09 -0.11
C SER A 16 -6.75 2.67 0.09
N LEU A 17 -6.55 1.90 -0.99
CA LEU A 17 -5.88 0.59 -0.97
C LEU A 17 -4.44 0.72 -0.44
N PHE A 18 -3.72 1.76 -0.86
CA PHE A 18 -2.38 2.06 -0.38
C PHE A 18 -2.35 2.40 1.11
N SER A 19 -3.37 3.07 1.64
CA SER A 19 -3.50 3.36 3.07
C SER A 19 -3.71 2.10 3.92
N ILE A 20 -4.44 1.11 3.40
CA ILE A 20 -4.74 -0.15 4.10
C ILE A 20 -3.49 -1.03 4.25
N VAL A 21 -2.64 -1.08 3.23
CA VAL A 21 -1.41 -1.91 3.21
C VAL A 21 -0.22 -1.23 3.89
N ARG A 22 -0.45 -0.08 4.55
CA ARG A 22 0.62 0.78 5.07
C ARG A 22 1.61 1.18 3.97
N GLY A 23 1.11 1.46 2.78
CA GLY A 23 1.91 1.75 1.59
C GLY A 23 2.85 2.93 1.75
N PHE A 24 2.54 3.90 2.63
CA PHE A 24 3.48 4.96 2.99
C PHE A 24 4.78 4.43 3.60
N ASN A 25 4.69 3.39 4.44
CA ASN A 25 5.86 2.74 5.03
C ASN A 25 6.68 2.01 3.96
N ILE A 26 6.00 1.33 3.03
CA ILE A 26 6.66 0.64 1.92
C ILE A 26 7.34 1.66 0.99
N PHE A 27 6.71 2.80 0.72
CA PHE A 27 7.29 3.88 -0.05
C PHE A 27 8.56 4.43 0.62
N ILE A 28 8.49 4.73 1.92
CA ILE A 28 9.67 5.15 2.69
C ILE A 28 10.77 4.09 2.63
N LEU A 29 10.41 2.80 2.75
CA LEU A 29 11.37 1.70 2.68
C LEU A 29 12.07 1.64 1.31
N ILE A 30 11.31 1.74 0.22
CA ILE A 30 11.86 1.80 -1.15
C ILE A 30 12.80 3.01 -1.29
N PHE A 31 12.36 4.18 -0.84
CA PHE A 31 13.17 5.40 -0.87
C PHE A 31 14.49 5.22 -0.10
N ALA A 32 14.44 4.66 1.10
CA ALA A 32 15.61 4.37 1.91
C ALA A 32 16.56 3.36 1.25
N GLN A 33 16.04 2.34 0.54
CA GLN A 33 16.86 1.40 -0.22
C GLN A 33 17.62 2.11 -1.34
N TYR A 34 16.97 2.99 -2.12
CA TYR A 34 17.65 3.76 -3.17
C TYR A 34 18.68 4.74 -2.59
N MET A 35 18.37 5.42 -1.49
CA MET A 35 19.32 6.31 -0.82
C MET A 35 20.54 5.54 -0.29
N THR A 36 20.31 4.38 0.33
CA THR A 36 21.39 3.50 0.80
C THR A 36 22.26 3.01 -0.36
N ALA A 37 21.64 2.54 -1.45
CA ALA A 37 22.37 2.08 -2.62
C ALA A 37 23.22 3.20 -3.24
N LYS A 38 22.66 4.41 -3.35
CA LYS A 38 23.35 5.56 -3.91
C LYS A 38 24.46 6.09 -3.00
N TYR A 39 24.21 6.26 -1.71
CA TYR A 39 25.13 7.02 -0.83
C TYR A 39 26.04 6.14 0.02
N ILE A 40 25.67 4.89 0.30
CA ILE A 40 26.45 3.97 1.13
C ILE A 40 27.22 2.97 0.27
N PHE A 41 26.53 2.27 -0.64
CA PHE A 41 27.17 1.17 -1.39
C PHE A 41 27.96 1.64 -2.61
N ASN A 42 27.45 2.62 -3.38
CA ASN A 42 28.17 3.11 -4.55
C ASN A 42 27.98 4.63 -4.80
N PRO A 43 28.69 5.50 -4.03
CA PRO A 43 28.53 6.96 -4.10
C PRO A 43 28.80 7.55 -5.48
N PHE A 44 29.73 6.97 -6.24
CA PHE A 44 30.15 7.50 -7.54
C PHE A 44 29.25 7.07 -8.71
N GLN A 45 28.39 6.07 -8.51
CA GLN A 45 27.51 5.57 -9.58
C GLN A 45 26.39 6.56 -9.90
N SER A 46 26.16 6.86 -11.17
CA SER A 46 25.10 7.80 -11.56
C SER A 46 23.71 7.25 -11.23
N TRP A 47 22.76 8.16 -10.97
CA TRP A 47 21.36 7.81 -10.71
C TRP A 47 20.74 6.99 -11.85
N LYS A 48 21.06 7.31 -13.11
CA LYS A 48 20.56 6.56 -14.27
C LYS A 48 20.95 5.08 -14.18
N VAL A 49 22.22 4.79 -13.89
CA VAL A 49 22.69 3.39 -13.81
C VAL A 49 21.98 2.66 -12.66
N LEU A 50 21.76 3.32 -11.52
CA LEU A 50 21.05 2.72 -10.38
C LEU A 50 19.57 2.43 -10.70
N PHE A 51 18.86 3.35 -11.35
CA PHE A 51 17.44 3.15 -11.71
C PHE A 51 17.23 2.11 -12.81
N PHE A 52 18.20 1.96 -13.73
CA PHE A 52 18.16 0.97 -14.81
C PHE A 52 18.88 -0.34 -14.47
N ASP A 53 19.37 -0.48 -13.24
CA ASP A 53 19.90 -1.76 -12.75
C ASP A 53 18.75 -2.72 -12.45
N ILE A 54 18.56 -3.66 -13.36
CA ILE A 54 17.48 -4.66 -13.30
C ILE A 54 17.60 -5.52 -12.04
N ASN A 55 18.82 -5.85 -11.60
CA ASN A 55 19.02 -6.67 -10.40
C ASN A 55 18.59 -5.91 -9.15
N PHE A 56 19.01 -4.65 -9.04
CA PHE A 56 18.62 -3.81 -7.91
C PHE A 56 17.11 -3.56 -7.89
N PHE A 57 16.50 -3.33 -9.06
CA PHE A 57 15.05 -3.20 -9.18
C PHE A 57 14.31 -4.42 -8.64
N PHE A 58 14.74 -5.65 -8.97
CA PHE A 58 14.12 -6.86 -8.44
C PHE A 58 14.30 -7.02 -6.93
N ILE A 59 15.43 -6.58 -6.37
CA ILE A 59 15.63 -6.57 -4.90
C ILE A 59 14.62 -5.64 -4.23
N VAL A 60 14.47 -4.42 -4.74
CA VAL A 60 13.50 -3.45 -4.23
C VAL A 60 12.08 -4.01 -4.33
N LEU A 61 11.73 -4.61 -5.48
CA LEU A 61 10.42 -5.20 -5.72
C LEU A 61 10.13 -6.37 -4.77
N ALA A 62 11.08 -7.29 -4.60
CA ALA A 62 10.96 -8.42 -3.69
C ALA A 62 10.78 -7.95 -2.24
N THR A 63 11.52 -6.92 -1.84
CA THR A 63 11.41 -6.34 -0.49
C THR A 63 10.02 -5.72 -0.29
N ALA A 64 9.54 -4.93 -1.25
CA ALA A 64 8.23 -4.30 -1.19
C ALA A 64 7.10 -5.35 -1.09
N PHE A 65 7.15 -6.41 -1.89
CA PHE A 65 6.14 -7.48 -1.84
C PHE A 65 6.21 -8.28 -0.55
N SER A 66 7.41 -8.65 -0.08
CA SER A 66 7.56 -9.38 1.18
C SER A 66 7.07 -8.56 2.37
N THR A 67 7.38 -7.26 2.42
CA THR A 67 6.90 -6.37 3.49
C THR A 67 5.39 -6.16 3.42
N SER A 68 4.84 -5.97 2.22
CA SER A 68 3.40 -5.88 1.97
C SER A 68 2.66 -7.12 2.48
N ALA A 69 3.14 -8.32 2.13
CA ALA A 69 2.60 -9.58 2.62
C ALA A 69 2.67 -9.66 4.15
N GLY A 70 3.79 -9.26 4.74
CA GLY A 70 3.94 -9.17 6.20
C GLY A 70 2.91 -8.25 6.85
N TYR A 71 2.63 -7.07 6.27
CA TYR A 71 1.59 -6.17 6.77
C TYR A 71 0.17 -6.71 6.61
N ILE A 72 -0.12 -7.40 5.50
CA ILE A 72 -1.42 -8.05 5.28
C ILE A 72 -1.65 -9.14 6.34
N ILE A 73 -0.66 -10.01 6.55
CA ILE A 73 -0.71 -11.07 7.56
C ILE A 73 -0.84 -10.46 8.96
N ASN A 74 -0.05 -9.42 9.26
CA ASN A 74 -0.14 -8.74 10.56
C ASN A 74 -1.53 -8.16 10.80
N ASN A 75 -2.11 -7.48 9.80
CA ASN A 75 -3.47 -6.94 9.91
C ASN A 75 -4.54 -8.04 10.02
N PHE A 76 -4.33 -9.21 9.41
CA PHE A 76 -5.25 -10.35 9.54
C PHE A 76 -5.31 -10.88 10.98
N PHE A 77 -4.14 -11.10 11.60
CA PHE A 77 -4.05 -11.61 12.96
C PHE A 77 -4.39 -10.55 14.03
N ASP A 78 -4.17 -9.26 13.76
CA ASP A 78 -4.53 -8.17 14.67
C ASP A 78 -6.00 -7.75 14.56
N SER A 79 -6.75 -8.21 13.55
CA SER A 79 -8.18 -7.89 13.35
C SER A 79 -9.09 -8.09 14.59
N PRO A 80 -8.94 -9.15 15.40
CA PRO A 80 -9.73 -9.33 16.62
C PRO A 80 -9.38 -8.30 17.71
N LYS A 81 -8.11 -7.89 17.79
CA LYS A 81 -7.61 -6.92 18.78
C LYS A 81 -7.91 -5.49 18.36
N ASP A 82 -7.85 -5.17 17.08
CA ASP A 82 -8.16 -3.84 16.54
C ASP A 82 -9.66 -3.48 16.64
N LYS A 83 -10.56 -4.48 16.59
CA LYS A 83 -11.99 -4.30 16.90
C LYS A 83 -12.26 -3.80 18.32
N LEU A 84 -11.36 -4.11 19.26
CA LEU A 84 -11.44 -3.68 20.66
C LEU A 84 -10.65 -2.39 20.91
N ASN A 85 -9.48 -2.21 20.27
CA ASN A 85 -8.55 -1.11 20.57
C ASN A 85 -8.75 0.17 19.75
N ARG A 86 -9.53 0.19 18.64
CA ARG A 86 -9.71 1.40 17.80
C ARG A 86 -11.17 1.64 17.35
N PRO A 87 -12.07 2.08 18.24
CA PRO A 87 -13.50 2.26 17.93
C PRO A 87 -13.79 3.36 16.89
N ASN A 88 -12.95 4.38 16.77
CA ASN A 88 -13.21 5.50 15.86
C ASN A 88 -12.96 5.18 14.37
N LYS A 89 -12.19 4.12 14.06
CA LYS A 89 -12.00 3.63 12.68
C LYS A 89 -13.21 2.82 12.18
N PHE A 90 -13.90 2.15 13.11
CA PHE A 90 -15.11 1.37 12.88
C PHE A 90 -16.32 2.22 12.46
N PHE A 91 -16.40 3.46 12.94
CA PHE A 91 -17.53 4.35 12.64
C PHE A 91 -17.52 4.87 11.19
N ILE A 92 -16.32 5.09 10.61
CA ILE A 92 -16.17 5.51 9.21
C ILE A 92 -16.47 4.35 8.25
N GLU A 93 -16.11 3.11 8.63
CA GLU A 93 -16.38 1.91 7.81
C GLU A 93 -17.85 1.46 7.86
N ASN A 94 -18.60 1.79 8.92
CA ASN A 94 -20.04 1.49 9.04
C ASN A 94 -20.96 2.46 8.27
N LEU A 95 -20.43 3.52 7.67
CA LEU A 95 -21.20 4.38 6.76
C LEU A 95 -21.41 3.74 5.37
N ILE A 96 -20.64 2.69 5.05
CA ILE A 96 -20.79 1.92 3.82
C ILE A 96 -21.48 0.61 4.21
N SER A 97 -22.69 0.36 3.68
CA SER A 97 -23.49 -0.79 4.07
C SER A 97 -22.74 -2.10 3.82
N LYS A 98 -22.85 -3.06 4.76
CA LYS A 98 -22.27 -4.42 4.66
C LYS A 98 -22.63 -5.14 3.35
N GLN A 99 -23.72 -4.73 2.71
CA GLN A 99 -24.22 -5.29 1.46
C GLN A 99 -23.32 -4.95 0.27
N ASN A 100 -22.73 -3.74 0.26
CA ASN A 100 -21.76 -3.37 -0.77
C ASN A 100 -20.39 -4.03 -0.56
N GLN A 101 -20.04 -4.37 0.68
CA GLN A 101 -18.81 -5.13 0.99
C GLN A 101 -18.93 -6.60 0.51
N PHE A 102 -20.07 -7.24 0.77
CA PHE A 102 -20.33 -8.60 0.29
C PHE A 102 -20.42 -8.70 -1.24
N PHE A 103 -21.05 -7.72 -1.90
CA PHE A 103 -21.13 -7.67 -3.35
C PHE A 103 -19.74 -7.56 -4.00
N PHE A 104 -18.81 -6.86 -3.34
CA PHE A 104 -17.45 -6.67 -3.83
C PHE A 104 -16.56 -7.91 -3.66
N LEU A 105 -16.81 -8.72 -2.63
CA LEU A 105 -16.04 -9.94 -2.32
C LEU A 105 -16.45 -11.15 -3.17
N TYR A 106 -17.62 -11.08 -3.84
CA TYR A 106 -18.15 -12.15 -4.68
C TYR A 106 -17.84 -11.95 -6.17
N TYR A 107 -17.64 -10.70 -6.61
CA TYR A 107 -17.44 -10.37 -8.04
C TYR A 107 -15.99 -10.06 -8.42
N PHE A 108 -15.06 -10.14 -7.47
CA PHE A 108 -13.62 -9.95 -7.65
C PHE A 108 -12.87 -11.07 -6.96
#